data_AF-A0A5N5N884-F1
#
_entry.id   AF-A0A5N5N884-F1
#
_cell.length_a   1.000
_cell.length_b   1.000
_cell.length_c   1.000
_cell.angle_alpha   90.00
_cell.angle_beta   90.00
_cell.angle_gamma   90.00
#
_symmetry.space_group_name_H-M   'P 1'
#
loop_
_entity.id
_entity.type
_entity.pdbx_description
1 polymer ?
#
loop_
_entity_poly.entity_id
_entity_poly.type
_entity_poly.pdbx_seq_one_letter_code
_entity_poly.pdbx_strand_id
1 'polypeptide(L)'
;MIPHISSRQPPASTTLLFTLLNNRAIPHPPRNIATMATWDNHTVTNEHILPYVDSSTAPPDIKAALQTLPFERNVFKLLANGTVSFKPFMALLTTMWSKDRKIRSTEWQLAVLRTAATLDAPYEWDVNEPVARVFGMSEAQFSAIRNTEQGDLPVELFTERQRLVGRFIDQLSGKNRVDLDLMTEMKEKFGDEEIMELFYTHGVYSLLARMMNSCRIDYDPPIPGLEDTLRKYNADAIEKEKAYKD
;
A
#
# COMPACT_ATOMS: atom_id res chain seq x y z
N MET A 1 -29.76 31.25 55.65
CA MET A 1 -28.40 31.35 56.21
C MET A 1 -27.58 30.17 55.70
N ILE A 2 -26.91 30.32 54.54
CA ILE A 2 -25.83 29.47 53.97
C ILE A 2 -25.01 30.42 53.04
N PRO A 3 -23.66 30.40 53.05
CA PRO A 3 -22.83 31.52 52.58
C PRO A 3 -22.52 31.53 51.07
N HIS A 4 -22.23 32.73 50.57
CA HIS A 4 -21.72 33.05 49.23
C HIS A 4 -20.37 32.37 48.95
N ILE A 5 -20.27 31.63 47.84
CA ILE A 5 -19.00 31.23 47.23
C ILE A 5 -18.67 32.21 46.11
N SER A 6 -17.52 32.86 46.25
CA SER A 6 -16.92 33.79 45.30
C SER A 6 -16.36 33.02 44.10
N SER A 7 -16.77 33.41 42.88
CA SER A 7 -16.21 32.94 41.62
C SER A 7 -14.86 33.60 41.37
N ARG A 8 -13.76 32.84 41.50
CA ARG A 8 -12.46 33.28 40.98
C ARG A 8 -12.49 33.23 39.45
N GLN A 9 -12.44 34.39 38.80
CA GLN A 9 -12.03 34.48 37.39
C GLN A 9 -10.56 34.09 37.25
N PRO A 10 -10.16 33.38 36.18
CA PRO A 10 -8.75 33.17 35.88
C PRO A 10 -8.10 34.47 35.35
N PRO A 11 -6.80 34.69 35.60
CA PRO A 11 -6.11 35.92 35.22
C PRO A 11 -5.92 36.07 33.70
N ALA A 12 -6.00 37.32 33.25
CA ALA A 12 -6.05 37.78 31.85
C ALA A 12 -4.76 37.64 31.02
N SER A 13 -3.96 36.58 31.22
CA SER A 13 -2.67 36.40 30.51
C SER A 13 -2.63 35.24 29.51
N THR A 14 -3.73 34.51 29.31
CA THR A 14 -3.76 33.34 28.41
C THR A 14 -4.45 33.61 27.06
N THR A 15 -5.00 34.82 26.86
CA THR A 15 -5.79 35.16 25.66
C THR A 15 -4.97 35.87 24.57
N LEU A 16 -3.74 36.33 24.84
CA LEU A 16 -2.94 37.08 23.84
C LEU A 16 -1.98 36.22 22.99
N LEU A 17 -1.78 34.93 23.32
CA LEU A 17 -0.87 34.05 22.56
C LEU A 17 -1.59 33.25 21.45
N PHE A 18 -2.93 33.22 21.46
CA PHE A 18 -3.72 32.47 20.46
C PHE A 18 -4.15 33.29 19.24
N THR A 19 -3.94 34.61 19.23
CA THR A 19 -4.44 35.50 18.15
C THR A 19 -3.33 36.02 17.22
N LEU A 20 -2.06 35.62 17.41
CA LEU A 20 -0.92 36.02 16.55
C LEU A 20 -0.36 34.91 15.65
N LEU A 21 -0.97 33.71 15.65
CA LEU A 21 -0.56 32.59 14.80
C LEU A 21 -1.43 32.38 13.54
N ASN A 22 -2.48 33.20 13.35
CA ASN A 22 -3.41 33.09 12.23
C ASN A 22 -3.39 34.35 11.35
N ASN A 23 -2.37 34.49 10.50
CA ASN A 23 -2.44 35.20 9.19
C ASN A 23 -1.05 35.46 8.59
N ARG A 24 -0.30 34.39 8.30
CA ARG A 24 0.69 34.45 7.22
C ARG A 24 0.50 33.20 6.37
N ALA A 25 -0.29 33.33 5.32
CA ALA A 25 -0.19 32.43 4.19
C ALA A 25 1.25 32.53 3.68
N ILE A 26 2.07 31.51 3.99
CA ILE A 26 3.38 31.36 3.38
C ILE A 26 3.08 31.06 1.90
N PRO A 27 3.48 31.90 0.95
CA PRO A 27 3.33 31.55 -0.45
C PRO A 27 4.15 30.29 -0.70
N HIS A 28 3.48 29.18 -0.95
CA HIS A 28 4.15 27.96 -1.42
C HIS A 28 4.72 28.28 -2.81
N PRO A 29 6.04 28.08 -3.03
CA PRO A 29 6.57 28.16 -4.38
C PRO A 29 5.84 27.14 -5.26
N PRO A 30 5.72 27.39 -6.58
CA PRO A 30 5.08 26.45 -7.49
C PRO A 30 5.73 25.08 -7.30
N ARG A 31 4.90 24.11 -6.88
CA ARG A 31 5.31 22.75 -6.57
C ARG A 31 5.77 22.12 -7.89
N ASN A 32 7.08 22.12 -8.13
CA ASN A 32 7.66 21.39 -9.25
C ASN A 32 7.58 19.89 -8.87
N ILE A 33 6.42 19.27 -9.14
CA ILE A 33 6.08 17.87 -8.83
C ILE A 33 6.76 16.90 -9.81
N ALA A 34 7.55 17.41 -10.77
CA ALA A 34 8.05 16.67 -11.93
C ALA A 34 9.23 15.71 -11.69
N THR A 35 9.52 15.24 -10.47
CA THR A 35 10.72 14.42 -10.19
C THR A 35 10.49 13.21 -9.25
N MET A 36 9.38 12.48 -9.44
CA MET A 36 9.07 11.26 -8.69
C MET A 36 8.59 10.17 -9.65
N ALA A 37 8.54 8.89 -9.21
CA ALA A 37 7.74 7.89 -9.90
C ALA A 37 6.31 8.43 -10.08
N THR A 38 5.87 8.55 -11.33
CA THR A 38 4.53 9.00 -11.67
C THR A 38 3.90 7.99 -12.61
N TRP A 39 2.58 7.90 -12.51
CA TRP A 39 1.71 7.07 -13.34
C TRP A 39 2.03 7.00 -14.84
N ASP A 40 2.56 8.09 -15.42
CA ASP A 40 2.78 8.22 -16.87
C ASP A 40 4.24 8.53 -17.25
N ASN A 41 5.16 8.59 -16.28
CA ASN A 41 6.57 8.87 -16.54
C ASN A 41 7.49 8.01 -15.67
N HIS A 42 8.22 7.11 -16.32
CA HIS A 42 9.15 6.16 -15.71
C HIS A 42 10.62 6.63 -15.71
N THR A 43 10.87 7.93 -15.94
CA THR A 43 12.24 8.48 -15.91
C THR A 43 12.85 8.32 -14.52
N VAL A 44 14.00 7.64 -14.44
CA VAL A 44 14.81 7.53 -13.21
C VAL A 44 15.54 8.86 -13.01
N THR A 45 15.29 9.50 -11.87
CA THR A 45 15.84 10.83 -11.54
C THR A 45 17.01 10.73 -10.57
N ASN A 46 17.05 9.68 -9.76
CA ASN A 46 17.95 9.56 -8.60
C ASN A 46 17.79 10.72 -7.61
N GLU A 47 16.59 11.32 -7.53
CA GLU A 47 16.23 12.36 -6.55
C GLU A 47 15.51 11.79 -5.30
N HIS A 48 15.63 10.48 -5.08
CA HIS A 48 15.10 9.82 -3.89
C HIS A 48 15.70 10.40 -2.60
N ILE A 49 14.87 10.57 -1.56
CA ILE A 49 15.22 11.30 -0.33
C ILE A 49 16.14 10.49 0.59
N LEU A 50 15.86 9.19 0.73
CA LEU A 50 16.68 8.26 1.52
C LEU A 50 17.58 7.46 0.58
N PRO A 51 18.81 7.11 0.96
CA PRO A 51 19.71 6.38 0.09
C PRO A 51 19.20 4.96 -0.16
N TYR A 52 19.48 4.42 -1.35
CA TYR A 52 19.32 3.00 -1.59
C TYR A 52 20.50 2.24 -0.96
N VAL A 53 20.21 1.39 0.02
CA VAL A 53 21.23 0.52 0.63
C VAL A 53 21.76 -0.47 -0.41
N ASP A 54 23.07 -0.51 -0.58
CA ASP A 54 23.76 -1.43 -1.48
C ASP A 54 23.95 -2.80 -0.82
N SER A 55 23.34 -3.83 -1.40
CA SER A 55 23.43 -5.21 -0.91
C SER A 55 24.85 -5.78 -0.97
N SER A 56 25.74 -5.22 -1.80
CA SER A 56 27.12 -5.66 -1.95
C SER A 56 27.99 -5.33 -0.72
N THR A 57 27.62 -4.26 0.00
CA THR A 57 28.34 -3.75 1.17
C THR A 57 27.56 -3.90 2.48
N ALA A 58 26.29 -4.29 2.41
CA ALA A 58 25.44 -4.49 3.59
C ALA A 58 25.89 -5.66 4.49
N PRO A 59 25.62 -5.60 5.81
CA PRO A 59 25.82 -6.72 6.71
C PRO A 59 25.12 -8.01 6.23
N PRO A 60 25.64 -9.22 6.55
CA PRO A 60 25.15 -10.47 5.96
C PRO A 60 23.65 -10.72 6.13
N ASP A 61 23.07 -10.35 7.27
CA ASP A 61 21.64 -10.51 7.55
C ASP A 61 20.77 -9.50 6.79
N ILE A 62 21.23 -8.26 6.62
CA ILE A 62 20.58 -7.25 5.78
C ILE A 62 20.67 -7.64 4.30
N LYS A 63 21.84 -8.11 3.85
CA LYS A 63 22.04 -8.62 2.50
C LYS A 63 21.09 -9.78 2.19
N ALA A 64 20.96 -10.75 3.10
CA ALA A 64 20.02 -11.86 2.94
C ALA A 64 18.57 -11.38 2.79
N ALA A 65 18.15 -10.38 3.58
CA ALA A 65 16.82 -9.80 3.47
C ALA A 65 16.62 -9.02 2.15
N LEU A 66 17.62 -8.27 1.68
CA LEU A 66 17.61 -7.59 0.37
C LEU A 66 17.50 -8.59 -0.81
N GLN A 67 18.04 -9.79 -0.64
CA GLN A 67 18.07 -10.86 -1.65
C GLN A 67 16.95 -11.90 -1.46
N THR A 68 15.86 -11.52 -0.78
CA THR A 68 14.68 -12.39 -0.60
C THR A 68 14.05 -12.78 -1.94
N LEU A 69 14.09 -11.88 -2.93
CA LEU A 69 13.66 -12.13 -4.30
C LEU A 69 14.89 -12.46 -5.18
N PRO A 70 14.72 -13.17 -6.31
CA PRO A 70 15.81 -13.48 -7.24
C PRO A 70 16.33 -12.24 -8.00
N PHE A 71 15.78 -11.06 -7.73
CA PHE A 71 16.15 -9.76 -8.27
C PHE A 71 15.99 -8.71 -7.18
N GLU A 72 16.66 -7.57 -7.33
CA GLU A 72 16.54 -6.46 -6.39
C GLU A 72 15.36 -5.54 -6.71
N ARG A 73 14.88 -4.86 -5.68
CA ARG A 73 13.83 -3.84 -5.75
C ARG A 73 14.25 -2.63 -4.94
N ASN A 74 14.10 -1.43 -5.49
CA ASN A 74 14.41 -0.17 -4.80
C ASN A 74 13.64 -0.04 -3.47
N VAL A 75 12.41 -0.56 -3.37
CA VAL A 75 11.65 -0.54 -2.11
C VAL A 75 12.37 -1.28 -0.97
N PHE A 76 13.06 -2.41 -1.24
CA PHE A 76 13.81 -3.11 -0.21
C PHE A 76 15.07 -2.35 0.18
N LYS A 77 15.71 -1.68 -0.79
CA LYS A 77 16.88 -0.82 -0.53
C LYS A 77 16.52 0.38 0.34
N LEU A 78 15.32 0.96 0.16
CA LEU A 78 14.81 2.00 1.05
C LEU A 78 14.51 1.48 2.45
N LEU A 79 13.76 0.37 2.56
CA LEU A 79 13.42 -0.23 3.85
C LEU A 79 14.67 -0.62 4.67
N ALA A 80 15.73 -1.05 4.00
CA ALA A 80 17.00 -1.45 4.64
C ALA A 80 17.71 -0.31 5.40
N ASN A 81 17.33 0.96 5.17
CA ASN A 81 17.78 2.07 6.04
C ASN A 81 17.33 1.87 7.50
N GLY A 82 16.17 1.25 7.71
CA GLY A 82 15.63 0.94 9.03
C GLY A 82 16.20 -0.36 9.59
N THR A 83 17.49 -0.39 9.93
CA THR A 83 18.25 -1.61 10.26
C THR A 83 17.60 -2.53 11.30
N VAL A 84 16.97 -1.97 12.34
CA VAL A 84 16.28 -2.74 13.39
C VAL A 84 14.96 -3.35 12.90
N SER A 85 14.20 -2.59 12.11
CA SER A 85 12.84 -2.96 11.70
C SER A 85 12.80 -3.73 10.39
N PHE A 86 13.82 -3.61 9.54
CA PHE A 86 13.83 -4.15 8.18
C PHE A 86 13.61 -5.65 8.16
N LYS A 87 14.40 -6.42 8.91
CA LYS A 87 14.28 -7.89 8.92
C LYS A 87 12.92 -8.36 9.48
N PRO A 88 12.44 -7.89 10.64
CA PRO A 88 11.08 -8.21 11.10
C PRO A 88 9.99 -7.82 10.10
N PHE A 89 10.14 -6.67 9.43
CA PHE A 89 9.20 -6.23 8.41
C PHE A 89 9.21 -7.14 7.18
N MET A 90 10.39 -7.58 6.70
CA MET A 90 10.49 -8.54 5.61
C MET A 90 9.88 -9.90 5.98
N ALA A 91 10.05 -10.33 7.24
CA ALA A 91 9.37 -11.53 7.74
C ALA A 91 7.85 -11.39 7.69
N LEU A 92 7.30 -10.22 8.06
CA LEU A 92 5.87 -9.94 7.90
C LEU A 92 5.45 -9.89 6.42
N LEU A 93 6.17 -9.13 5.58
CA LEU A 93 5.84 -8.91 4.17
C LEU A 93 5.79 -10.23 3.39
N THR A 94 6.75 -11.13 3.63
CA THR A 94 6.79 -12.45 2.98
C THR A 94 5.57 -13.33 3.29
N THR A 95 4.89 -13.13 4.42
CA THR A 95 3.61 -13.82 4.68
C THR A 95 2.53 -13.44 3.67
N MET A 96 2.55 -12.21 3.15
CA MET A 96 1.62 -11.74 2.11
C MET A 96 1.89 -12.39 0.74
N TRP A 97 3.02 -13.09 0.57
CA TRP A 97 3.39 -13.82 -0.65
C TRP A 97 3.26 -15.34 -0.51
N SER A 98 3.03 -15.84 0.72
CA SER A 98 2.86 -17.27 1.00
C SER A 98 1.71 -17.92 0.22
N LYS A 99 1.98 -19.05 -0.45
CA LYS A 99 0.93 -19.87 -1.10
C LYS A 99 -0.15 -20.39 -0.13
N ASP A 100 0.14 -20.39 1.17
CA ASP A 100 -0.74 -20.90 2.22
C ASP A 100 -1.77 -19.89 2.73
N ARG A 101 -1.74 -18.65 2.21
CA ARG A 101 -2.79 -17.64 2.42
C ARG A 101 -4.18 -18.21 2.16
N LYS A 102 -5.15 -17.69 2.89
CA LYS A 102 -6.57 -18.05 2.77
C LYS A 102 -7.27 -17.24 1.69
N ILE A 103 -6.97 -15.93 1.58
CA ILE A 103 -7.43 -15.13 0.46
C ILE A 103 -6.85 -15.66 -0.85
N ARG A 104 -7.64 -15.54 -1.92
CA ARG A 104 -7.22 -15.99 -3.26
C ARG A 104 -6.11 -15.08 -3.79
N SER A 105 -5.31 -15.59 -4.72
CA SER A 105 -4.19 -14.82 -5.28
C SER A 105 -4.67 -13.61 -6.08
N THR A 106 -5.78 -13.75 -6.81
CA THR A 106 -6.41 -12.62 -7.52
C THR A 106 -6.99 -11.58 -6.56
N GLU A 107 -7.55 -12.00 -5.41
CA GLU A 107 -8.07 -11.10 -4.36
C GLU A 107 -6.93 -10.35 -3.66
N TRP A 108 -5.84 -11.06 -3.34
CA TRP A 108 -4.63 -10.44 -2.80
C TRP A 108 -4.07 -9.36 -3.73
N GLN A 109 -3.89 -9.69 -5.01
CA GLN A 109 -3.38 -8.73 -5.99
C GLN A 109 -4.34 -7.56 -6.22
N LEU A 110 -5.65 -7.81 -6.21
CA LEU A 110 -6.66 -6.75 -6.26
C LEU A 110 -6.58 -5.82 -5.04
N ALA A 111 -6.38 -6.37 -3.83
CA ALA A 111 -6.22 -5.57 -2.63
C ALA A 111 -4.96 -4.69 -2.68
N VAL A 112 -3.84 -5.24 -3.18
CA VAL A 112 -2.59 -4.50 -3.38
C VAL A 112 -2.76 -3.39 -4.41
N LEU A 113 -3.23 -3.71 -5.62
CA LEU A 113 -3.37 -2.74 -6.70
C LEU A 113 -4.41 -1.66 -6.38
N ARG A 114 -5.51 -2.01 -5.72
CA ARG A 114 -6.49 -1.01 -5.27
C ARG A 114 -5.90 -0.13 -4.18
N THR A 115 -5.10 -0.66 -3.25
CA THR A 115 -4.38 0.15 -2.24
C THR A 115 -3.40 1.12 -2.91
N ALA A 116 -2.65 0.67 -3.91
CA ALA A 116 -1.74 1.52 -4.68
C ALA A 116 -2.50 2.65 -5.41
N ALA A 117 -3.64 2.33 -6.03
CA ALA A 117 -4.48 3.30 -6.72
C ALA A 117 -5.10 4.33 -5.75
N THR A 118 -5.64 3.90 -4.60
CA THR A 118 -6.27 4.80 -3.62
C THR A 118 -5.27 5.72 -2.92
N LEU A 119 -3.99 5.33 -2.88
CA LEU A 119 -2.92 6.09 -2.23
C LEU A 119 -2.00 6.81 -3.21
N ASP A 120 -2.35 6.86 -4.50
CA ASP A 120 -1.56 7.51 -5.55
C ASP A 120 -0.10 6.99 -5.58
N ALA A 121 0.08 5.66 -5.55
CA ALA A 121 1.38 5.00 -5.43
C ALA A 121 1.78 4.23 -6.71
N PRO A 122 2.26 4.94 -7.74
CA PRO A 122 2.51 4.37 -9.06
C PRO A 122 3.68 3.37 -9.10
N TYR A 123 4.70 3.52 -8.24
CA TYR A 123 5.75 2.50 -8.12
C TYR A 123 5.20 1.18 -7.54
N GLU A 124 4.31 1.25 -6.55
CA GLU A 124 3.70 0.06 -5.97
C GLU A 124 2.88 -0.70 -7.01
N TRP A 125 2.14 0.06 -7.83
CA TRP A 125 1.42 -0.48 -8.97
C TRP A 125 2.35 -1.18 -9.96
N ASP A 126 3.43 -0.51 -10.41
CA ASP A 126 4.39 -1.05 -11.39
C ASP A 126 5.05 -2.36 -10.93
N VAL A 127 5.38 -2.47 -9.63
CA VAL A 127 5.95 -3.70 -9.08
C VAL A 127 4.93 -4.85 -9.06
N ASN A 128 3.65 -4.57 -8.83
CA ASN A 128 2.63 -5.60 -8.59
C ASN A 128 1.77 -5.92 -9.82
N GLU A 129 1.63 -5.02 -10.79
CA GLU A 129 0.87 -5.28 -12.02
C GLU A 129 1.38 -6.53 -12.76
N PRO A 130 2.69 -6.75 -12.96
CA PRO A 130 3.19 -7.99 -13.54
C PRO A 130 2.81 -9.24 -12.73
N VAL A 131 2.69 -9.13 -11.41
CA VAL A 131 2.25 -10.23 -10.54
C VAL A 131 0.77 -10.52 -10.77
N ALA A 132 -0.08 -9.50 -10.81
CA ALA A 132 -1.50 -9.66 -11.14
C ALA A 132 -1.72 -10.24 -12.54
N ARG A 133 -0.89 -9.89 -13.53
CA ARG A 133 -0.92 -10.46 -14.88
C ARG A 133 -0.64 -11.96 -14.88
N VAL A 134 0.29 -12.46 -14.07
CA VAL A 134 0.55 -13.91 -14.03
C VAL A 134 -0.63 -14.71 -13.46
N PHE A 135 -1.48 -14.06 -12.64
CA PHE A 135 -2.76 -14.61 -12.16
C PHE A 135 -3.95 -14.38 -13.11
N GLY A 136 -3.72 -13.80 -14.29
CA GLY A 136 -4.73 -13.69 -15.35
C GLY A 136 -5.59 -12.42 -15.31
N MET A 137 -5.22 -11.41 -14.53
CA MET A 137 -5.93 -10.13 -14.53
C MET A 137 -5.79 -9.40 -15.87
N SER A 138 -6.90 -8.88 -16.40
CA SER A 138 -6.99 -8.25 -17.73
C SER A 138 -6.79 -6.73 -17.70
N GLU A 139 -6.51 -6.12 -18.86
CA GLU A 139 -6.44 -4.65 -19.01
C GLU A 139 -7.70 -3.92 -18.54
N ALA A 140 -8.87 -4.51 -18.81
CA ALA A 140 -10.16 -3.95 -18.39
C ALA A 140 -10.26 -3.93 -16.86
N GLN A 141 -9.79 -4.99 -16.20
CA GLN A 141 -9.73 -5.05 -14.74
C GLN A 141 -8.71 -4.05 -14.18
N PHE A 142 -7.51 -3.93 -14.76
CA PHE A 142 -6.53 -2.93 -14.34
C PHE A 142 -7.08 -1.50 -14.45
N SER A 143 -7.73 -1.19 -15.57
CA SER A 143 -8.36 0.12 -15.79
C SER A 143 -9.43 0.42 -14.72
N ALA A 144 -10.28 -0.57 -14.40
CA ALA A 144 -11.30 -0.43 -13.38
C ALA A 144 -10.74 -0.31 -11.96
N ILE A 145 -9.69 -1.08 -11.61
CA ILE A 145 -9.03 -0.98 -10.29
C ILE A 145 -8.36 0.38 -10.12
N ARG A 146 -7.74 0.93 -11.18
CA ARG A 146 -7.07 2.23 -11.15
C ARG A 146 -8.06 3.40 -11.08
N ASN A 147 -9.27 3.24 -11.60
CA ASN A 147 -10.32 4.25 -11.52
C ASN A 147 -10.99 4.26 -10.14
N THR A 148 -10.43 5.03 -9.20
CA THR A 148 -10.94 5.14 -7.83
C THR A 148 -12.19 6.02 -7.70
N GLU A 149 -12.49 6.83 -8.71
CA GLU A 149 -13.66 7.74 -8.72
C GLU A 149 -14.95 7.05 -9.15
N GLN A 150 -14.87 5.94 -9.89
CA GLN A 150 -16.03 5.19 -10.38
C GLN A 150 -16.88 4.57 -9.25
N GLY A 151 -16.33 4.47 -8.04
CA GLY A 151 -16.95 3.77 -6.92
C GLY A 151 -16.75 2.27 -7.01
N ASP A 152 -17.85 1.52 -6.90
CA ASP A 152 -17.85 0.05 -6.89
C ASP A 152 -17.27 -0.54 -8.19
N LEU A 153 -16.45 -1.59 -8.05
CA LEU A 153 -15.91 -2.34 -9.18
C LEU A 153 -17.03 -2.96 -10.04
N PRO A 154 -16.91 -2.99 -11.38
CA PRO A 154 -17.97 -3.48 -12.27
C PRO A 154 -18.26 -4.98 -12.14
N VAL A 155 -19.53 -5.37 -12.13
CA VAL A 155 -19.99 -6.77 -11.92
C VAL A 155 -19.63 -7.71 -13.05
N GLU A 156 -19.43 -7.19 -14.27
CA GLU A 156 -19.05 -7.93 -15.45
C GLU A 156 -17.54 -8.24 -15.51
N LEU A 157 -16.73 -7.55 -14.70
CA LEU A 157 -15.28 -7.70 -14.64
C LEU A 157 -14.79 -8.37 -13.34
N PHE A 158 -15.58 -8.32 -12.27
CA PHE A 158 -15.17 -8.76 -10.95
C PHE A 158 -16.23 -9.61 -10.27
N THR A 159 -15.77 -10.64 -9.58
CA THR A 159 -16.60 -11.53 -8.77
C THR A 159 -17.16 -10.76 -7.58
N GLU A 160 -18.22 -11.28 -6.95
CA GLU A 160 -18.79 -10.67 -5.74
C GLU A 160 -17.74 -10.48 -4.64
N ARG A 161 -16.88 -11.50 -4.43
CA ARG A 161 -15.76 -11.43 -3.47
C ARG A 161 -14.75 -10.36 -3.84
N GLN A 162 -14.36 -10.23 -5.10
CA GLN A 162 -13.43 -9.19 -5.54
C GLN A 162 -14.01 -7.78 -5.37
N ARG A 163 -15.31 -7.58 -5.65
CA ARG A 163 -15.98 -6.30 -5.42
C ARG A 163 -16.02 -5.93 -3.94
N LEU A 164 -16.27 -6.91 -3.06
CA LEU A 164 -16.20 -6.75 -1.62
C LEU A 164 -14.80 -6.31 -1.15
N VAL A 165 -13.74 -6.94 -1.68
CA VAL A 165 -12.35 -6.51 -1.42
C VAL A 165 -12.13 -5.07 -1.88
N GLY A 166 -12.59 -4.69 -3.08
CA GLY A 166 -12.50 -3.31 -3.58
C GLY A 166 -13.12 -2.30 -2.61
N ARG A 167 -14.37 -2.52 -2.20
CA ARG A 167 -15.04 -1.66 -1.21
C ARG A 167 -14.33 -1.63 0.13
N PHE A 168 -13.82 -2.77 0.60
CA PHE A 168 -13.09 -2.88 1.85
C PHE A 168 -11.84 -1.98 1.83
N ILE A 169 -11.06 -2.01 0.75
CA ILE A 169 -9.88 -1.16 0.57
C ILE A 169 -10.25 0.32 0.44
N ASP A 170 -11.30 0.65 -0.31
CA ASP A 170 -11.77 2.03 -0.48
C ASP A 170 -12.19 2.65 0.85
N GLN A 171 -12.92 1.89 1.69
CA GLN A 171 -13.34 2.36 3.01
C GLN A 171 -12.15 2.54 3.98
N LEU A 172 -11.20 1.60 3.99
CA LEU A 172 -10.00 1.75 4.81
C LEU A 172 -9.16 2.96 4.37
N SER A 173 -8.98 3.15 3.07
CA SER A 173 -8.20 4.26 2.52
C SER A 173 -8.88 5.62 2.72
N GLY A 174 -10.19 5.69 2.53
CA GLY A 174 -10.95 6.95 2.54
C GLY A 174 -11.39 7.42 3.92
N LYS A 175 -11.75 6.50 4.84
CA LYS A 175 -12.31 6.86 6.16
C LYS A 175 -11.68 6.14 7.34
N ASN A 176 -10.60 5.36 7.12
CA ASN A 176 -9.83 4.66 8.14
C ASN A 176 -10.64 3.62 8.95
N ARG A 177 -11.78 3.17 8.42
CA ARG A 177 -12.62 2.13 9.03
C ARG A 177 -13.49 1.46 7.97
N VAL A 178 -13.89 0.23 8.21
CA VAL A 178 -14.93 -0.46 7.43
C VAL A 178 -16.24 -0.36 8.22
N ASP A 179 -17.33 -0.02 7.55
CA ASP A 179 -18.66 0.05 8.18
C ASP A 179 -19.15 -1.35 8.56
N LEU A 180 -20.03 -1.41 9.57
CA LEU A 180 -20.59 -2.65 10.09
C LEU A 180 -21.32 -3.45 8.99
N ASP A 181 -22.06 -2.79 8.11
CA ASP A 181 -22.81 -3.46 7.06
C ASP A 181 -21.87 -4.19 6.10
N LEU A 182 -20.81 -3.51 5.65
CA LEU A 182 -19.79 -4.12 4.79
C LEU A 182 -19.01 -5.22 5.53
N MET A 183 -18.68 -5.04 6.81
CA MET A 183 -18.03 -6.10 7.59
C MET A 183 -18.94 -7.33 7.76
N THR A 184 -20.25 -7.14 7.87
CA THR A 184 -21.24 -8.22 7.92
C THR A 184 -21.26 -8.97 6.58
N GLU A 185 -21.34 -8.27 5.46
CA GLU A 185 -21.27 -8.87 4.12
C GLU A 185 -19.94 -9.63 3.89
N MET A 186 -18.82 -9.05 4.32
CA MET A 186 -17.51 -9.72 4.28
C MET A 186 -17.55 -11.03 5.08
N LYS A 187 -18.14 -11.03 6.28
CA LYS A 187 -18.26 -12.22 7.14
C LYS A 187 -19.14 -13.34 6.57
N GLU A 188 -20.06 -13.02 5.66
CA GLU A 188 -20.88 -14.02 4.96
C GLU A 188 -20.11 -14.73 3.84
N LYS A 189 -19.12 -14.06 3.25
CA LYS A 189 -18.38 -14.55 2.07
C LYS A 189 -16.94 -14.95 2.38
N PHE A 190 -16.36 -14.45 3.45
CA PHE A 190 -14.98 -14.65 3.89
C PHE A 190 -14.92 -15.20 5.32
N GLY A 191 -13.95 -16.08 5.57
CA GLY A 191 -13.56 -16.51 6.91
C GLY A 191 -12.79 -15.44 7.68
N ASP A 192 -12.68 -15.60 9.00
CA ASP A 192 -11.95 -14.65 9.87
C ASP A 192 -10.48 -14.49 9.47
N GLU A 193 -9.81 -15.59 9.11
CA GLU A 193 -8.42 -15.56 8.64
C GLU A 193 -8.28 -14.76 7.32
N GLU A 194 -9.22 -14.93 6.39
CA GLU A 194 -9.20 -14.19 5.12
C GLU A 194 -9.37 -12.68 5.34
N ILE A 195 -10.31 -12.30 6.20
CA ILE A 195 -10.54 -10.88 6.55
C ILE A 195 -9.29 -10.28 7.20
N MET A 196 -8.66 -11.01 8.12
CA MET A 196 -7.42 -10.55 8.74
C MET A 196 -6.26 -10.44 7.74
N GLU A 197 -6.14 -11.35 6.79
CA GLU A 197 -5.17 -11.26 5.70
C GLU A 197 -5.37 -10.03 4.81
N LEU A 198 -6.63 -9.59 4.58
CA LEU A 198 -6.91 -8.33 3.89
C LEU A 198 -6.49 -7.11 4.71
N PHE A 199 -6.70 -7.12 6.04
CA PHE A 199 -6.18 -6.05 6.91
C PHE A 199 -4.65 -5.99 6.89
N TYR A 200 -3.97 -7.13 7.00
CA TYR A 200 -2.51 -7.18 6.90
C TYR A 200 -2.03 -6.68 5.54
N THR A 201 -2.67 -7.14 4.45
CA THR A 201 -2.33 -6.72 3.08
C THR A 201 -2.48 -5.21 2.95
N HIS A 202 -3.66 -4.66 3.26
CA HIS A 202 -3.89 -3.23 3.15
C HIS A 202 -2.93 -2.43 4.04
N GLY A 203 -2.70 -2.85 5.29
CA GLY A 203 -1.84 -2.13 6.23
C GLY A 203 -0.37 -2.11 5.81
N VAL A 204 0.16 -3.25 5.34
CA VAL A 204 1.55 -3.36 4.86
C VAL A 204 1.75 -2.54 3.60
N TYR A 205 0.89 -2.70 2.59
CA TYR A 205 1.01 -1.96 1.34
C TYR A 205 0.68 -0.47 1.51
N SER A 206 -0.21 -0.12 2.44
CA SER A 206 -0.43 1.26 2.88
C SER A 206 0.81 1.94 3.44
N LEU A 207 1.61 1.21 4.22
CA LEU A 207 2.88 1.69 4.74
C LEU A 207 3.88 1.88 3.59
N LEU A 208 4.00 0.89 2.71
CA LEU A 208 4.91 0.93 1.57
C LEU A 208 4.58 2.10 0.64
N ALA A 209 3.35 2.20 0.15
CA ALA A 209 2.86 3.30 -0.69
C ALA A 209 3.24 4.67 -0.14
N ARG A 210 2.90 4.94 1.13
CA ARG A 210 3.18 6.23 1.78
C ARG A 210 4.67 6.48 1.94
N MET A 211 5.45 5.46 2.31
CA MET A 211 6.89 5.55 2.46
C MET A 211 7.56 5.83 1.11
N MET A 212 7.22 5.08 0.07
CA MET A 212 7.77 5.22 -1.28
C MET A 212 7.46 6.58 -1.90
N ASN A 213 6.21 7.04 -1.80
CA ASN A 213 5.81 8.37 -2.25
C ASN A 213 6.57 9.47 -1.49
N SER A 214 6.67 9.36 -0.16
CA SER A 214 7.37 10.35 0.66
C SER A 214 8.88 10.36 0.41
N CYS A 215 9.46 9.20 0.10
CA CYS A 215 10.88 9.06 -0.20
C CYS A 215 11.21 9.32 -1.67
N ARG A 216 10.22 9.64 -2.52
CA ARG A 216 10.41 9.89 -3.96
C ARG A 216 11.13 8.74 -4.66
N ILE A 217 10.67 7.52 -4.44
CA ILE A 217 11.28 6.33 -5.03
C ILE A 217 11.35 6.45 -6.56
N ASP A 218 12.42 5.95 -7.15
CA ASP A 218 12.56 5.75 -8.59
C ASP A 218 12.08 4.36 -8.99
N TYR A 219 11.55 4.23 -10.21
CA TYR A 219 11.28 2.94 -10.81
C TYR A 219 12.52 2.05 -10.85
N ASP A 220 12.30 0.75 -10.73
CA ASP A 220 13.35 -0.22 -10.93
C ASP A 220 13.78 -0.25 -12.40
N PRO A 221 15.06 -0.53 -12.69
CA PRO A 221 15.45 -0.82 -14.06
C PRO A 221 14.69 -2.04 -14.59
N PRO A 222 14.47 -2.15 -15.91
CA PRO A 222 13.83 -3.31 -16.50
C PRO A 222 14.50 -4.61 -16.07
N ILE A 223 13.70 -5.61 -15.70
CA ILE A 223 14.19 -6.94 -15.34
C ILE A 223 13.93 -7.90 -16.49
N PRO A 224 14.98 -8.36 -17.19
CA PRO A 224 14.82 -9.34 -18.25
C PRO A 224 14.16 -10.63 -17.72
N GLY A 225 13.13 -11.11 -18.42
CA GLY A 225 12.43 -12.34 -18.05
C GLY A 225 11.64 -12.25 -16.74
N LEU A 226 11.24 -11.03 -16.32
CA LEU A 226 10.48 -10.83 -15.08
C LEU A 226 9.20 -11.68 -15.04
N GLU A 227 8.39 -11.64 -16.10
CA GLU A 227 7.11 -12.37 -16.12
C GLU A 227 7.31 -13.88 -16.02
N ASP A 228 8.26 -14.46 -16.77
CA ASP A 228 8.60 -15.89 -16.68
C ASP A 228 9.08 -16.27 -15.27
N THR A 229 9.90 -15.40 -14.66
CA THR A 229 10.38 -15.58 -13.29
C THR A 229 9.21 -15.57 -12.30
N LEU A 230 8.26 -14.64 -12.47
CA LEU A 230 7.06 -14.54 -11.63
C LEU A 230 6.12 -15.74 -11.84
N ARG A 231 5.94 -16.23 -13.07
CA ARG A 231 5.16 -17.44 -13.35
C ARG A 231 5.77 -18.66 -12.67
N LYS A 232 7.09 -18.82 -12.74
CA LYS A 232 7.80 -19.90 -12.07
C LYS A 232 7.71 -19.80 -10.55
N TYR A 233 7.92 -18.59 -9.99
CA TYR A 233 7.85 -18.36 -8.55
C TYR A 233 6.45 -18.63 -7.99
N ASN A 234 5.40 -18.26 -8.73
CA ASN A 234 4.00 -18.39 -8.30
C ASN A 234 3.32 -19.68 -8.82
N ALA A 235 4.05 -20.65 -9.37
CA ALA A 235 3.44 -21.81 -10.05
C ALA A 235 2.40 -22.55 -9.18
N ASP A 236 2.73 -22.86 -7.92
CA ASP A 236 1.81 -23.52 -6.98
C ASP A 236 0.56 -22.66 -6.70
N ALA A 237 0.74 -21.34 -6.55
CA ALA A 237 -0.36 -20.41 -6.29
C ALA A 237 -1.28 -20.26 -7.52
N ILE A 238 -0.70 -20.26 -8.73
CA ILE A 238 -1.44 -20.24 -10.00
C ILE A 238 -2.29 -21.50 -10.14
N GLU A 239 -1.73 -22.68 -9.84
CA GLU A 239 -2.51 -23.94 -9.87
C GLU A 239 -3.61 -23.97 -8.82
N LYS A 240 -3.33 -23.48 -7.59
CA LYS A 240 -4.35 -23.32 -6.55
C LYS A 240 -5.47 -22.37 -7.00
N GLU A 241 -5.13 -21.28 -7.68
CA GLU A 241 -6.10 -20.28 -8.14
C GLU A 241 -7.14 -20.89 -9.10
N LYS A 242 -6.69 -21.76 -10.02
CA LYS A 242 -7.56 -22.44 -10.99
C LYS A 242 -8.59 -23.37 -10.35
N ALA A 243 -8.38 -23.79 -9.10
CA ALA A 243 -9.29 -24.68 -8.40
C ALA A 243 -10.51 -23.94 -7.82
N TYR A 244 -10.43 -22.61 -7.66
CA TYR A 244 -11.56 -21.83 -7.21
C TYR A 244 -12.61 -21.69 -8.31
N LYS A 245 -13.87 -21.64 -7.87
CA LYS A 245 -15.02 -21.35 -8.72
C LYS A 245 -15.77 -20.19 -8.08
N ASP A 246 -16.28 -19.30 -8.92
CA ASP A 246 -17.16 -18.20 -8.56
C ASP A 246 -18.60 -18.52 -8.94
#